data_AF-T0ZFW8-F1
#
_entry.id   AF-T0ZFW8-F1
#
_cell.length_a   1.000
_cell.length_b   1.000
_cell.length_c   1.000
_cell.angle_alpha   90.00
_cell.angle_beta   90.00
_cell.angle_gamma   90.00
#
_symmetry.space_group_name_H-M   'P 1'
#
loop_
_entity.id
_entity.type
_entity.pdbx_description
1 polymer ?
#
loop_
_entity_poly.entity_id
_entity_poly.type
_entity_poly.pdbx_seq_one_letter_code
_entity_poly.pdbx_strand_id
1 'polypeptide(L)'
;MYQSICEALSTAEPIALATVCIAEQTPGRTVRIVAAAGRAIGYTEGLAVTWDDSPLGNGPMGRAIRTGEVQFNDDLTADERFSPWRTQALAFGLRSSFVLPICLPGGALAMLLSVYSERKTAVDTEQLEQFRRLGDDLAVCIEMLRTRTALQAALDRAERQDKQLAVLERAFENSVAAVMVTDAHNRIALINPAFEKLVRVPARGAPSGAIRR
;
A
#
# COMPACT_ATOMS: atom_id res chain seq x y z
N MET A 1 -9.46 4.50 1.59
CA MET A 1 -8.66 5.52 0.88
C MET A 1 -8.80 5.41 -0.62
N TYR A 2 -8.28 4.36 -1.28
CA TYR A 2 -8.36 4.23 -2.74
C TYR A 2 -9.80 4.31 -3.28
N GLN A 3 -10.74 3.69 -2.58
CA GLN A 3 -12.16 3.77 -2.91
C GLN A 3 -12.70 5.20 -2.91
N SER A 4 -12.38 5.99 -1.89
CA SER A 4 -12.81 7.39 -1.79
C SER A 4 -12.24 8.27 -2.91
N ILE A 5 -11.03 7.98 -3.40
CA ILE A 5 -10.45 8.66 -4.56
C ILE A 5 -11.27 8.36 -5.82
N CYS A 6 -11.57 7.07 -6.05
CA CYS A 6 -12.40 6.66 -7.18
C CYS A 6 -13.78 7.31 -7.13
N GLU A 7 -14.43 7.30 -5.96
CA GLU A 7 -15.75 7.90 -5.75
C GLU A 7 -15.74 9.39 -6.09
N ALA A 8 -14.81 10.15 -5.51
CA ALA A 8 -14.69 11.59 -5.76
C ALA A 8 -14.50 11.89 -7.26
N LEU A 9 -13.62 11.18 -7.95
CA LEU A 9 -13.39 11.39 -9.39
C LEU A 9 -14.61 11.01 -10.24
N SER A 10 -15.30 9.92 -9.90
CA SER A 10 -16.47 9.45 -10.65
C SER A 10 -17.69 10.35 -10.53
N THR A 11 -17.71 11.29 -9.59
CA THR A 11 -18.78 12.31 -9.50
C THR A 11 -18.61 13.47 -10.48
N ALA A 12 -17.42 13.66 -11.05
CA ALA A 12 -17.16 14.73 -12.01
C ALA A 12 -17.56 14.29 -13.42
N GLU A 13 -18.53 14.95 -14.05
CA GLU A 13 -18.79 14.73 -15.47
C GLU A 13 -17.60 15.24 -16.32
N PRO A 14 -17.22 14.55 -17.42
CA PRO A 14 -17.86 13.39 -18.04
C PRO A 14 -17.29 12.02 -17.59
N ILE A 15 -16.64 11.93 -16.42
CA ILE A 15 -16.02 10.69 -15.93
C ILE A 15 -17.11 9.68 -15.59
N ALA A 16 -17.07 8.51 -16.24
CA ALA A 16 -18.02 7.42 -16.01
C ALA A 16 -17.46 6.30 -15.14
N LEU A 17 -16.13 6.21 -15.05
CA LEU A 17 -15.42 5.23 -14.24
C LEU A 17 -14.05 5.78 -13.84
N ALA A 18 -13.71 5.61 -12.57
CA ALA A 18 -12.36 5.79 -12.05
C ALA A 18 -11.91 4.49 -11.37
N THR A 19 -10.67 4.09 -11.63
CA THR A 19 -10.05 2.89 -11.05
C THR A 19 -8.68 3.21 -10.51
N VAL A 20 -8.35 2.60 -9.38
CA VAL A 20 -7.00 2.55 -8.86
C VAL A 20 -6.45 1.15 -9.07
N CYS A 21 -5.28 1.06 -9.69
CA CYS A 21 -4.64 -0.21 -10.02
C CYS A 21 -3.22 -0.30 -9.47
N ILE A 22 -2.75 -1.52 -9.22
CA ILE A 22 -1.38 -1.82 -8.79
C ILE A 22 -0.78 -2.81 -9.79
N ALA A 23 0.44 -2.52 -10.25
CA ALA A 23 1.23 -3.45 -11.04
C ALA A 23 1.75 -4.58 -10.13
N GLU A 24 1.46 -5.82 -10.47
CA GLU A 24 1.93 -6.98 -9.73
C GLU A 24 3.22 -7.51 -10.33
N GLN A 25 4.19 -7.79 -9.46
CA GLN A 25 5.48 -8.41 -9.82
C GLN A 25 5.34 -9.94 -9.86
N THR A 26 4.33 -10.43 -10.59
CA THR A 26 4.13 -11.86 -10.86
C THR A 26 4.81 -12.23 -12.17
N PRO A 27 5.09 -13.52 -12.45
CA PRO A 27 5.61 -13.95 -13.75
C PRO A 27 4.74 -13.49 -14.93
N GLY A 28 3.43 -13.36 -14.73
CA GLY A 28 2.47 -12.90 -15.73
C GLY A 28 2.37 -11.37 -15.86
N ARG A 29 3.11 -10.59 -15.06
CA ARG A 29 3.12 -9.11 -15.11
C ARG A 29 1.71 -8.52 -15.16
N THR A 30 0.87 -8.91 -14.22
CA THR A 30 -0.56 -8.54 -14.17
C THR A 30 -0.77 -7.16 -13.55
N VAL A 31 -1.89 -6.53 -13.89
CA VAL A 31 -2.37 -5.30 -13.25
C VAL A 31 -3.64 -5.62 -12.48
N ARG A 32 -3.64 -5.37 -11.17
CA ARG A 32 -4.78 -5.62 -10.29
C ARG A 32 -5.49 -4.32 -9.94
N ILE A 33 -6.81 -4.31 -10.14
CA ILE A 33 -7.68 -3.23 -9.66
C ILE A 33 -7.87 -3.38 -8.15
N VAL A 34 -7.59 -2.32 -7.40
CA VAL A 34 -7.69 -2.31 -5.92
C VAL A 34 -8.79 -1.41 -5.41
N ALA A 35 -9.32 -0.53 -6.26
CA ALA A 35 -10.54 0.22 -6.04
C ALA A 35 -11.14 0.67 -7.37
N ALA A 36 -12.46 0.82 -7.42
CA ALA A 36 -13.17 1.33 -8.58
C ALA A 36 -14.47 2.01 -8.16
N ALA A 37 -14.89 3.03 -8.90
CA ALA A 37 -16.18 3.68 -8.70
C ALA A 37 -16.66 4.34 -10.00
N GLY A 38 -17.98 4.51 -10.09
CA GLY A 38 -18.66 5.12 -11.22
C GLY A 38 -19.71 4.21 -11.83
N ARG A 39 -20.58 4.79 -12.65
CA ARG A 39 -21.71 4.08 -13.28
C ARG A 39 -21.29 2.99 -14.27
N ALA A 40 -20.08 3.10 -14.83
CA ALA A 40 -19.51 2.08 -15.72
C ALA A 40 -18.63 1.06 -14.97
N ILE A 41 -18.76 0.90 -13.65
CA ILE A 41 -17.94 -0.03 -12.85
C ILE A 41 -17.98 -1.48 -13.34
N GLY A 42 -19.09 -1.93 -13.95
CA GLY A 42 -19.19 -3.26 -14.55
C GLY A 42 -18.15 -3.53 -15.65
N TYR A 43 -17.57 -2.49 -16.27
CA TYR A 43 -16.44 -2.64 -17.19
C TYR A 43 -15.22 -3.33 -16.55
N THR A 44 -15.06 -3.22 -15.23
CA THR A 44 -13.94 -3.82 -14.50
C THR A 44 -14.09 -5.33 -14.31
N GLU A 45 -15.28 -5.89 -14.54
CA GLU A 45 -15.53 -7.31 -14.41
C GLU A 45 -14.85 -8.09 -15.55
N GLY A 46 -14.00 -9.04 -15.19
CA GLY A 46 -13.22 -9.83 -16.16
C GLY A 46 -12.14 -9.04 -16.90
N LEU A 47 -11.84 -7.80 -16.47
CA LEU A 47 -10.83 -6.97 -17.13
C LEU A 47 -9.43 -7.57 -16.92
N ALA A 48 -8.84 -8.10 -18.00
CA ALA A 48 -7.48 -8.64 -18.00
C ALA A 48 -6.51 -7.61 -18.56
N VAL A 49 -5.53 -7.19 -17.76
CA VAL A 49 -4.51 -6.22 -18.15
C VAL A 49 -3.15 -6.71 -17.66
N THR A 50 -2.15 -6.63 -18.53
CA THR A 50 -0.75 -6.93 -18.19
C THR A 50 0.12 -5.69 -18.41
N TRP A 51 1.42 -5.79 -18.14
CA TRP A 51 2.40 -4.75 -18.43
C TRP A 51 3.65 -5.28 -19.16
N ASP A 52 3.54 -6.48 -19.73
CA ASP A 52 4.50 -7.05 -20.67
C ASP A 52 4.34 -6.49 -22.10
N ASP A 53 5.03 -7.07 -23.07
CA ASP A 53 5.00 -6.63 -24.47
C ASP A 53 3.87 -7.28 -25.28
N SER A 54 2.98 -8.02 -24.62
CA SER A 54 1.81 -8.66 -25.25
C SER A 54 0.74 -7.61 -25.63
N PRO A 55 -0.27 -7.97 -26.46
CA PRO A 55 -1.38 -7.07 -26.74
C PRO A 55 -2.09 -6.54 -25.47
N LEU A 56 -2.18 -7.36 -24.41
CA LEU A 56 -2.78 -6.94 -23.13
C LEU A 56 -1.88 -5.99 -22.32
N GLY A 57 -0.58 -5.96 -22.63
CA GLY A 57 0.40 -5.08 -22.01
C GLY A 57 0.71 -3.83 -22.82
N ASN A 58 0.26 -3.76 -24.08
CA ASN A 58 0.42 -2.59 -24.95
C ASN A 58 -0.70 -1.56 -24.82
N GLY A 59 -1.72 -1.87 -24.00
CA GLY A 59 -2.76 -0.91 -23.61
C GLY A 59 -2.24 0.25 -22.75
N PRO A 60 -3.08 1.25 -22.49
CA PRO A 60 -2.70 2.46 -21.75
C PRO A 60 -2.06 2.18 -20.38
N MET A 61 -2.60 1.23 -19.60
CA MET A 61 -2.05 0.90 -18.28
C MET A 61 -0.65 0.28 -18.36
N GLY A 62 -0.45 -0.71 -19.22
CA GLY A 62 0.84 -1.38 -19.37
C GLY A 62 1.94 -0.43 -19.86
N ARG A 63 1.61 0.47 -20.80
CA ARG A 63 2.53 1.53 -21.23
C ARG A 63 2.87 2.51 -20.10
N ALA A 64 1.87 2.99 -19.36
CA ALA A 64 2.09 3.90 -18.24
C ALA A 64 3.03 3.30 -17.19
N ILE A 65 2.91 1.99 -16.92
CA ILE A 65 3.81 1.26 -16.02
C ILE A 65 5.24 1.26 -16.54
N ARG A 66 5.45 0.97 -17.83
CA ARG A 66 6.79 0.85 -18.42
C ARG A 66 7.48 2.19 -18.61
N THR A 67 6.74 3.22 -18.99
CA THR A 67 7.31 4.54 -19.29
C THR A 67 7.39 5.43 -18.06
N GLY A 68 6.53 5.20 -17.06
CA GLY A 68 6.31 6.17 -15.97
C GLY A 68 5.60 7.44 -16.43
N GLU A 69 5.13 7.47 -17.68
CA GLU A 69 4.50 8.63 -18.31
C GLU A 69 3.00 8.47 -18.40
N VAL A 70 2.30 9.59 -18.30
CA VAL A 70 0.85 9.68 -18.48
C VAL A 70 0.46 9.13 -19.85
N GLN A 71 -0.57 8.27 -19.88
CA GLN A 71 -1.09 7.71 -21.12
C GLN A 71 -2.50 8.20 -21.36
N PHE A 72 -2.73 8.75 -22.55
CA PHE A 72 -4.03 9.23 -22.96
C PHE A 72 -4.49 8.50 -24.22
N ASN A 73 -5.79 8.20 -24.26
CA ASN A 73 -6.48 7.68 -25.44
C ASN A 73 -7.75 8.51 -25.60
N ASP A 74 -7.71 9.42 -26.57
CA ASP A 74 -8.77 10.37 -26.89
C ASP A 74 -9.99 9.72 -27.55
N ASP A 75 -9.78 8.59 -28.22
CA ASP A 75 -10.80 7.83 -28.92
C ASP A 75 -10.53 6.31 -28.89
N LEU A 76 -11.22 5.62 -27.96
CA LEU A 76 -11.14 4.16 -27.81
C LEU A 76 -11.57 3.40 -29.08
N THR A 77 -12.34 4.03 -29.98
CA THR A 77 -12.78 3.41 -31.24
C THR A 77 -11.67 3.34 -32.29
N ALA A 78 -10.69 4.25 -32.21
CA ALA A 78 -9.64 4.40 -33.21
C ALA A 78 -8.30 3.75 -32.79
N ASP A 79 -7.96 3.74 -31.49
CA ASP A 79 -6.66 3.21 -31.05
C ASP A 79 -6.60 1.66 -31.15
N GLU A 80 -5.80 1.15 -32.08
CA GLU A 80 -5.56 -0.29 -32.27
C GLU A 80 -4.96 -0.96 -31.03
N ARG A 81 -4.16 -0.23 -30.24
CA ARG A 81 -3.55 -0.75 -29.01
C ARG A 81 -4.59 -1.01 -27.92
N PHE A 82 -5.79 -0.47 -28.06
CA PHE A 82 -6.93 -0.70 -27.16
C PHE A 82 -7.87 -1.81 -27.67
N SER A 83 -7.58 -2.40 -28.84
CA SER A 83 -8.42 -3.44 -29.47
C SER A 83 -8.87 -4.56 -28.51
N PRO A 84 -8.02 -5.11 -27.61
CA PRO A 84 -8.44 -6.20 -26.71
C PRO A 84 -9.62 -5.85 -25.80
N TRP A 85 -9.77 -4.58 -25.43
CA TRP A 85 -10.81 -4.12 -24.49
C TRP A 85 -11.91 -3.31 -25.17
N ARG A 86 -11.75 -2.96 -26.45
CA ARG A 86 -12.63 -2.02 -27.16
C ARG A 86 -14.09 -2.43 -27.08
N THR A 87 -14.41 -3.67 -27.46
CA THR A 87 -15.81 -4.14 -27.49
C THR A 87 -16.48 -4.01 -26.12
N GLN A 88 -15.79 -4.43 -25.06
CA GLN A 88 -16.30 -4.33 -23.68
C GLN A 88 -16.43 -2.87 -23.25
N ALA A 89 -15.41 -2.04 -23.44
CA ALA A 89 -15.45 -0.63 -23.07
C ALA A 89 -16.60 0.14 -23.75
N LEU A 90 -16.82 -0.10 -25.05
CA LEU A 90 -17.88 0.54 -25.81
C LEU A 90 -19.28 0.11 -25.34
N ALA A 91 -19.45 -1.15 -24.90
CA ALA A 91 -20.70 -1.64 -24.33
C ALA A 91 -21.07 -0.93 -23.02
N PHE A 92 -20.07 -0.45 -22.27
CA PHE A 92 -20.26 0.39 -21.08
C PHE A 92 -20.26 1.90 -21.39
N GLY A 93 -20.37 2.29 -22.66
CA GLY A 93 -20.47 3.70 -23.07
C GLY A 93 -19.15 4.48 -23.07
N LEU A 94 -18.02 3.84 -22.73
CA LEU A 94 -16.72 4.51 -22.65
C LEU A 94 -16.23 4.90 -24.05
N ARG A 95 -15.59 6.08 -24.17
CA ARG A 95 -15.12 6.66 -25.45
C ARG A 95 -13.70 7.21 -25.38
N SER A 96 -13.21 7.57 -24.22
CA SER A 96 -11.81 7.93 -23.98
C SER A 96 -11.31 7.36 -22.66
N SER A 97 -9.99 7.29 -22.49
CA SER A 97 -9.36 6.88 -21.24
C SER A 97 -8.10 7.68 -20.97
N PHE A 98 -7.82 7.88 -19.69
CA PHE A 98 -6.62 8.53 -19.19
C PHE A 98 -6.02 7.69 -18.08
N VAL A 99 -4.70 7.51 -18.09
CA VAL A 99 -3.96 6.76 -17.08
C VAL A 99 -2.80 7.60 -16.57
N LEU A 100 -2.84 7.91 -15.27
CA LEU A 100 -1.80 8.60 -14.53
C LEU A 100 -1.01 7.60 -13.69
N PRO A 101 0.26 7.33 -14.03
CA PRO A 101 1.17 6.64 -13.13
C PRO A 101 1.53 7.54 -11.95
N ILE A 102 1.42 7.01 -10.74
CA ILE A 102 1.84 7.69 -9.52
C ILE A 102 3.16 7.05 -9.09
N CYS A 103 4.25 7.77 -9.33
CA CYS A 103 5.62 7.33 -9.07
C CYS A 103 6.13 7.97 -7.78
N LEU A 104 6.69 7.16 -6.88
CA LEU A 104 7.35 7.64 -5.68
C LEU A 104 8.66 8.36 -6.03
N PRO A 105 9.22 9.15 -5.09
CA PRO A 105 10.59 9.63 -5.21
C PRO A 105 11.55 8.49 -5.57
N GLY A 106 12.36 8.69 -6.61
CA GLY A 106 13.24 7.65 -7.17
C GLY A 106 12.63 6.85 -8.34
N GLY A 107 11.42 7.17 -8.78
CA GLY A 107 10.83 6.65 -10.02
C GLY A 107 10.12 5.30 -9.88
N ALA A 108 9.99 4.77 -8.67
CA ALA A 108 9.27 3.52 -8.43
C ALA A 108 7.75 3.74 -8.51
N LEU A 109 7.07 3.01 -9.40
CA LEU A 109 5.62 3.10 -9.51
C LEU A 109 4.93 2.61 -8.22
N ALA A 110 4.15 3.48 -7.56
CA ALA A 110 3.32 3.09 -6.43
C ALA A 110 1.99 2.48 -6.87
N MET A 111 1.36 3.07 -7.89
CA MET A 111 0.01 2.74 -8.34
C MET A 111 -0.32 3.49 -9.64
N LEU A 112 -1.41 3.10 -10.28
CA LEU A 112 -2.01 3.78 -11.42
C LEU A 112 -3.38 4.33 -11.01
N LEU A 113 -3.66 5.57 -11.42
CA LEU A 113 -5.01 6.11 -11.45
C LEU A 113 -5.49 6.12 -12.90
N SER A 114 -6.55 5.37 -13.21
CA SER A 114 -7.16 5.38 -14.53
C SER A 114 -8.57 5.94 -14.47
N VAL A 115 -8.92 6.79 -15.43
CA VAL A 115 -10.27 7.31 -15.58
C VAL A 115 -10.76 7.09 -17.01
N TYR A 116 -12.05 6.85 -17.14
CA TYR A 116 -12.71 6.64 -18.41
C TYR A 116 -13.89 7.61 -18.52
N SER A 117 -14.06 8.16 -19.72
CA SER A 117 -15.10 9.13 -20.04
C SER A 117 -15.99 8.62 -21.17
N GLU A 118 -17.26 9.03 -21.17
CA GLU A 118 -18.20 8.73 -22.25
C GLU A 118 -18.05 9.62 -23.47
N ARG A 119 -17.21 10.65 -23.38
CA ARG A 119 -16.93 11.55 -24.49
C ARG A 119 -15.53 11.29 -24.98
N LYS A 120 -15.34 11.46 -26.28
CA LYS A 120 -13.99 11.69 -26.80
C LYS A 120 -13.46 12.95 -26.14
N THR A 121 -12.21 12.93 -25.75
CA THR A 121 -11.57 14.05 -25.05
C THR A 121 -10.22 14.24 -25.69
N ALA A 122 -9.83 15.47 -26.00
CA ALA A 122 -8.47 15.78 -26.41
C ALA A 122 -7.76 16.42 -25.22
N VAL A 123 -6.54 15.98 -24.95
CA VAL A 123 -5.68 16.56 -23.91
C VAL A 123 -4.51 17.21 -24.65
N ASP A 124 -4.31 18.50 -24.38
CA ASP A 124 -3.13 19.22 -24.87
C ASP A 124 -1.94 19.03 -23.91
N THR A 125 -0.78 19.54 -24.32
CA THR A 125 0.46 19.42 -23.54
C THR A 125 0.39 20.14 -22.20
N GLU A 126 -0.35 21.25 -22.10
CA GLU A 126 -0.47 22.01 -20.86
C GLU A 126 -1.27 21.22 -19.82
N GLN A 127 -2.40 20.63 -20.24
CA GLN A 127 -3.21 19.75 -19.41
C GLN A 127 -2.44 18.51 -18.99
N LEU A 128 -1.61 17.95 -19.86
CA LEU A 128 -0.75 16.81 -19.53
C LEU A 128 0.21 17.14 -18.38
N GLU A 129 0.85 18.31 -18.41
CA GLU A 129 1.73 18.77 -17.32
C GLU A 129 0.97 19.02 -16.01
N GLN A 130 -0.26 19.53 -16.08
CA GLN A 130 -1.11 19.68 -14.89
C GLN A 130 -1.41 18.32 -14.25
N PHE A 131 -1.75 17.31 -15.06
CA PHE A 131 -1.96 15.96 -14.57
C PHE A 131 -0.70 15.32 -14.01
N ARG A 132 0.46 15.58 -14.63
CA ARG A 132 1.76 15.10 -14.12
C ARG A 132 2.04 15.68 -12.73
N ARG A 133 1.83 16.98 -12.54
CA ARG A 133 1.94 17.65 -11.23
C ARG A 133 0.98 17.07 -10.21
N LEU A 134 -0.27 16.78 -10.60
CA LEU A 134 -1.22 16.10 -9.73
C LEU A 134 -0.72 14.71 -9.31
N GLY A 135 -0.10 13.97 -10.22
CA GLY A 135 0.54 12.69 -9.93
C GLY A 135 1.66 12.82 -8.89
N ASP A 136 2.51 13.83 -9.05
CA ASP A 136 3.60 14.15 -8.11
C ASP A 136 3.05 14.49 -6.72
N ASP A 137 2.01 15.34 -6.64
CA ASP A 137 1.34 15.70 -5.38
C ASP A 137 0.69 14.49 -4.68
N LEU A 138 0.05 13.62 -5.46
CA LEU A 138 -0.55 12.38 -4.94
C LEU A 138 0.52 11.42 -4.43
N ALA A 139 1.67 11.31 -5.11
CA ALA A 139 2.77 10.47 -4.68
C ALA A 139 3.27 10.85 -3.28
N VAL A 140 3.46 12.16 -3.04
CA VAL A 140 3.84 12.68 -1.72
C VAL A 140 2.80 12.34 -0.67
N CYS A 141 1.52 12.58 -0.95
CA CYS A 141 0.42 12.24 -0.05
C CYS A 141 0.41 10.74 0.33
N ILE A 142 0.60 9.87 -0.66
CA ILE A 142 0.61 8.41 -0.46
C ILE A 142 1.81 7.99 0.40
N GLU A 143 2.99 8.55 0.15
CA GLU A 143 4.19 8.27 0.93
C GLU A 143 4.04 8.71 2.39
N MET A 144 3.51 9.91 2.62
CA MET A 144 3.21 10.42 3.96
C MET A 144 2.24 9.50 4.70
N LEU A 145 1.18 9.04 4.03
CA LEU A 145 0.20 8.13 4.64
C LEU A 145 0.79 6.76 4.95
N ARG A 146 1.57 6.18 4.01
CA ARG A 146 2.29 4.92 4.25
C ARG A 146 3.22 5.02 5.45
N THR A 147 3.99 6.10 5.54
CA THR A 147 4.92 6.36 6.64
C THR A 147 4.18 6.48 7.97
N ARG A 148 3.07 7.24 8.00
CA ARG A 148 2.24 7.39 9.20
C ARG A 148 1.65 6.04 9.65
N THR A 149 1.13 5.23 8.72
CA THR A 149 0.60 3.90 9.04
C THR A 149 1.68 2.97 9.57
N ALA A 150 2.88 2.98 8.97
CA ALA A 150 4.01 2.17 9.43
C ALA A 150 4.47 2.57 10.85
N LEU A 151 4.55 3.88 11.11
CA LEU A 151 4.88 4.41 12.44
C LEU A 151 3.86 3.98 13.48
N GLN A 152 2.55 4.13 13.20
CA GLN A 152 1.50 3.72 14.12
C GLN A 152 1.59 2.21 14.43
N ALA A 153 1.78 1.38 13.41
CA ALA A 153 1.93 -0.06 13.61
C ALA A 153 3.18 -0.42 14.43
N ALA A 154 4.27 0.35 14.29
CA ALA A 154 5.48 0.16 15.10
C ALA A 154 5.25 0.55 16.56
N LEU A 155 4.59 1.69 16.82
CA LEU A 155 4.22 2.12 18.17
C LEU A 155 3.31 1.10 18.86
N ASP A 156 2.27 0.64 18.17
CA ASP A 156 1.35 -0.38 18.70
C ASP A 156 2.07 -1.69 19.05
N ARG A 157 3.08 -2.09 18.25
CA ARG A 157 3.90 -3.28 18.55
C ARG A 157 4.79 -3.05 19.77
N ALA A 158 5.42 -1.89 19.88
CA ALA A 158 6.27 -1.55 21.02
C ALA A 158 5.45 -1.54 22.32
N GLU A 159 4.26 -0.93 22.32
CA GLU A 159 3.36 -0.96 23.49
C GLU A 159 2.93 -2.37 23.89
N ARG A 160 2.64 -3.24 22.91
CA ARG A 160 2.29 -4.64 23.19
C ARG A 160 3.45 -5.40 23.82
N GLN A 161 4.67 -5.17 23.33
CA GLN A 161 5.88 -5.80 23.86
C GLN A 161 6.15 -5.33 25.29
N ASP A 162 6.02 -4.03 25.56
CA ASP A 162 6.20 -3.46 26.90
C ASP A 162 5.17 -4.01 27.91
N LYS A 163 3.90 -4.09 27.49
CA LYS A 163 2.84 -4.74 28.29
C LYS A 163 3.13 -6.22 28.56
N GLN A 164 3.65 -6.96 27.58
CA GLN A 164 4.00 -8.38 27.76
C GLN A 164 5.16 -8.56 28.75
N LEU A 165 6.21 -7.73 28.64
CA LEU A 165 7.33 -7.75 29.58
C LEU A 165 6.86 -7.44 31.01
N ALA A 166 6.03 -6.40 31.19
CA ALA A 166 5.48 -6.04 32.49
C ALA A 166 4.63 -7.16 33.12
N VAL A 167 3.89 -7.94 32.31
CA VAL A 167 3.13 -9.10 32.80
C VAL A 167 4.06 -10.22 33.24
N LEU A 168 5.11 -10.52 32.47
CA LEU A 168 6.10 -11.54 32.81
C LEU A 168 6.88 -11.17 34.08
N GLU A 169 7.32 -9.92 34.20
CA GLU A 169 7.99 -9.40 35.41
C GLU A 169 7.08 -9.53 36.62
N ARG A 170 5.82 -9.08 36.52
CA ARG A 170 4.85 -9.24 37.62
C ARG A 170 4.60 -10.69 37.99
N ALA A 171 4.52 -11.59 37.01
CA ALA A 171 4.34 -13.02 37.26
C ALA A 171 5.59 -13.63 37.93
N PHE A 172 6.79 -13.24 37.51
CA PHE A 172 8.05 -13.68 38.10
C PHE A 172 8.20 -13.18 39.55
N GLU A 173 8.03 -11.87 39.76
CA GLU A 173 8.17 -11.20 41.07
C GLU A 173 7.13 -11.67 42.09
N ASN A 174 5.88 -11.85 41.67
CA ASN A 174 4.77 -12.26 42.55
C ASN A 174 4.54 -13.78 42.55
N SER A 175 5.41 -14.58 41.91
CA SER A 175 5.30 -16.03 41.95
C SER A 175 5.53 -16.55 43.36
N VAL A 176 4.66 -17.44 43.82
CA VAL A 176 4.83 -18.17 45.09
C VAL A 176 5.96 -19.19 44.99
N ALA A 177 6.20 -19.74 43.79
CA ALA A 177 7.31 -20.66 43.54
C ALA A 177 8.63 -19.89 43.45
N ALA A 178 9.69 -20.48 44.01
CA ALA A 178 11.06 -20.02 43.83
C ALA A 178 11.48 -20.25 42.38
N VAL A 179 11.76 -19.18 41.65
CA VAL A 179 12.18 -19.21 40.24
C VAL A 179 13.60 -18.67 40.11
N MET A 180 14.43 -19.37 39.33
CA MET A 180 15.80 -18.99 39.00
C MET A 180 15.99 -19.15 37.50
N VAL A 181 16.55 -18.13 36.87
CA VAL A 181 16.93 -18.14 35.45
C VAL A 181 18.45 -18.15 35.36
N THR A 182 19.01 -18.99 34.50
CA THR A 182 20.46 -19.09 34.28
C THR A 182 20.84 -18.67 32.86
N ASP A 183 22.07 -18.21 32.68
CA ASP A 183 22.67 -18.03 31.36
C ASP A 183 23.03 -19.38 30.71
N ALA A 184 23.54 -19.34 29.47
CA ALA A 184 23.97 -20.54 28.73
C ALA A 184 25.17 -21.28 29.37
N HIS A 185 25.83 -20.69 30.37
CA HIS A 185 26.95 -21.28 31.12
C HIS A 185 26.52 -21.72 32.52
N ASN A 186 25.21 -21.87 32.75
CA ASN A 186 24.61 -22.26 34.04
C ASN A 186 24.90 -21.30 35.20
N ARG A 187 25.24 -20.04 34.93
CA ARG A 187 25.37 -19.02 35.97
C ARG A 187 24.01 -18.37 36.22
N ILE A 188 23.70 -18.11 37.49
CA ILE A 188 22.45 -17.45 37.89
C ILE A 188 22.40 -16.05 37.28
N ALA A 189 21.40 -15.81 36.44
CA ALA A 189 21.15 -14.54 35.78
C ALA A 189 20.08 -13.73 36.53
N LEU A 190 19.03 -14.40 37.03
CA LEU A 190 17.92 -13.79 37.77
C LEU A 190 17.35 -14.77 38.79
N ILE A 191 16.87 -14.24 39.92
CA ILE A 191 16.11 -14.95 40.95
C ILE A 191 14.94 -14.08 41.41
N ASN A 192 13.82 -14.70 41.79
CA ASN A 192 12.66 -13.97 42.29
C ASN A 192 12.64 -13.91 43.84
N PRO A 193 11.77 -13.08 44.46
CA PRO A 193 11.73 -12.93 45.92
C PRO A 193 11.43 -14.23 46.69
N ALA A 194 10.65 -15.15 46.11
CA ALA A 194 10.39 -16.45 46.71
C ALA A 194 11.67 -17.30 46.79
N PHE A 195 12.54 -17.23 45.78
CA PHE A 195 13.85 -17.87 45.79
C PHE A 195 14.76 -17.23 46.84
N GLU A 196 14.84 -15.90 46.91
CA GLU A 196 15.66 -15.21 47.94
C GLU A 196 15.28 -15.64 49.36
N LYS A 197 13.97 -15.72 49.66
CA LYS A 197 13.46 -16.18 50.96
C LYS A 197 13.82 -17.63 51.25
N LEU A 198 13.77 -18.50 50.24
CA LEU A 198 14.09 -19.92 50.37
C LEU A 198 15.56 -20.13 50.75
N VAL A 199 16.48 -19.43 50.08
CA VAL A 199 17.93 -19.62 50.29
C VAL A 199 18.47 -18.74 51.43
N ARG A 200 17.69 -17.78 51.95
CA ARG A 200 18.09 -16.78 52.96
C ARG A 200 19.34 -15.97 52.57
N VAL A 201 19.63 -15.89 51.28
CA VAL A 201 20.69 -15.06 50.71
C VAL A 201 20.02 -13.89 50.01
N PRO A 202 20.24 -12.62 50.44
CA PRO A 202 19.76 -11.47 49.69
C PRO A 202 20.50 -11.40 48.36
N ALA A 203 19.86 -10.97 47.26
CA ALA A 203 20.53 -10.74 45.98
C ALA A 203 21.70 -9.75 46.14
N ARG A 204 22.90 -10.26 46.39
CA ARG A 204 24.15 -9.53 46.24
C ARG A 204 24.87 -10.12 45.04
N GLY A 205 24.78 -9.42 43.90
CA GLY A 205 25.63 -9.70 42.75
C GLY A 205 24.97 -9.60 41.37
N ALA A 206 24.04 -8.67 41.14
CA ALA A 206 23.74 -8.22 39.78
C ALA A 206 24.35 -6.81 39.60
N PRO A 207 25.11 -6.54 38.53
CA PRO A 207 25.69 -5.22 38.30
C PRO A 207 24.56 -4.19 38.15
N SER A 208 24.60 -3.19 39.02
CA SER A 208 23.76 -2.00 39.02
C SER A 208 23.87 -1.26 37.67
N GLY A 209 23.03 -1.62 36.71
CA GLY A 209 22.68 -0.80 35.55
C GLY A 209 21.51 0.09 35.90
N ALA A 210 21.78 1.17 36.63
CA ALA A 210 20.80 2.19 36.93
C ALA A 210 20.25 2.83 35.65
N ILE A 211 18.96 2.69 35.39
CA ILE A 211 18.17 3.75 34.76
C ILE A 211 17.20 4.24 35.82
N ARG A 212 17.64 5.25 36.57
CA ARG A 212 16.73 6.15 37.28
C ARG A 212 15.97 6.98 36.24
N ARG A 213 14.65 6.97 36.30
CA ARG A 213 13.81 8.16 36.08
C ARG A 213 12.92 8.33 37.28
#